data_AF-M0CJL4-F1
#
_entry.id   AF-M0CJL4-F1
#
_cell.length_a   1.000
_cell.length_b   1.000
_cell.length_c   1.000
_cell.angle_alpha   90.00
_cell.angle_beta   90.00
_cell.angle_gamma   90.00
#
_symmetry.space_group_name_H-M   'P 1'
#
loop_
_entity.id
_entity.type
_entity.pdbx_description
1 polymer ?
#
loop_
_entity_poly.entity_id
_entity_poly.type
_entity_poly.pdbx_seq_one_letter_code
_entity_poly.pdbx_strand_id
1 'polypeptide(L)'
;MSDHEPASVRDRIERSALIKADSLNHTYNQHFLAANFYRWLNRFLDTVLFAASLLLVSQALWTVWPAWTTFAIPGVMAIITGYRRAAKPDQRSERFRKSANRHHALFDELRDFLMVRLPDGSCSDDEVQDRFDELAERRRELNMDSPDASSLWYYWIKYVRGEEKLLEQISTTKEMREAITGKAFEAAKD
;
A
#
# COMPACT_ATOMS: atom_id res chain seq x y z
N MET A 1 1.01 42.80 -17.31
CA MET A 1 0.85 42.78 -15.84
C MET A 1 -0.34 41.89 -15.59
N SER A 2 -0.10 40.61 -15.28
CA SER A 2 -1.17 39.61 -15.18
C SER A 2 -1.83 39.77 -13.82
N ASP A 3 -3.10 40.17 -13.80
CA ASP A 3 -3.93 40.14 -12.60
C ASP A 3 -3.96 38.70 -12.07
N HIS A 4 -3.33 38.47 -10.93
CA HIS A 4 -3.56 37.27 -10.13
C HIS A 4 -4.79 37.56 -9.27
N GLU A 5 -5.97 37.18 -9.77
CA GLU A 5 -7.15 37.01 -8.91
C GLU A 5 -6.75 36.12 -7.71
N PRO A 6 -7.13 36.50 -6.48
CA PRO A 6 -6.87 35.66 -5.33
C PRO A 6 -7.62 34.34 -5.56
N ALA A 7 -6.86 33.24 -5.67
CA ALA A 7 -7.41 31.91 -5.89
C ALA A 7 -8.61 31.68 -4.97
N SER A 8 -9.73 31.27 -5.56
CA SER A 8 -11.00 31.13 -4.85
C SER A 8 -10.82 30.16 -3.66
N VAL A 9 -11.68 30.25 -2.64
CA VAL A 9 -11.62 29.32 -1.49
C VAL A 9 -11.64 27.87 -2.00
N ARG A 10 -12.45 27.59 -3.03
CA ARG A 10 -12.54 26.29 -3.71
C ARG A 10 -11.24 25.88 -4.40
N ASP A 11 -10.54 26.79 -5.08
CA ASP A 11 -9.25 26.48 -5.74
C ASP A 11 -8.18 26.03 -4.73
N ARG A 12 -8.19 26.61 -3.53
CA ARG A 12 -7.25 26.23 -2.46
C ARG A 12 -7.60 24.87 -1.87
N ILE A 13 -8.91 24.60 -1.69
CA ILE A 13 -9.41 23.29 -1.25
C ILE A 13 -9.06 22.22 -2.28
N GLU A 14 -9.26 22.51 -3.56
CA GLU A 14 -8.93 21.60 -4.67
C GLU A 14 -7.46 21.18 -4.65
N ARG A 15 -6.54 22.15 -4.64
CA ARG A 15 -5.09 21.86 -4.60
C ARG A 15 -4.72 21.05 -3.37
N SER A 16 -5.29 21.39 -2.22
CA SER A 16 -5.02 20.69 -0.96
C SER A 16 -5.56 19.26 -0.97
N ALA A 17 -6.74 19.04 -1.53
CA ALA A 17 -7.34 17.72 -1.71
C ALA A 17 -6.55 16.87 -2.71
N LEU A 18 -6.07 17.43 -3.81
CA LEU A 18 -5.21 16.71 -4.78
C LEU A 18 -3.90 16.22 -4.14
N ILE A 19 -3.22 17.07 -3.37
CA ILE A 19 -1.99 16.68 -2.66
C ILE A 19 -2.28 15.54 -1.66
N LYS A 20 -3.42 15.62 -0.94
CA LYS A 20 -3.82 14.58 0.01
C LYS A 20 -4.21 13.28 -0.68
N ALA A 21 -4.88 13.35 -1.82
CA ALA A 21 -5.26 12.19 -2.63
C ALA A 21 -4.03 11.45 -3.17
N ASP A 22 -3.06 12.19 -3.70
CA ASP A 22 -1.79 11.63 -4.18
C ASP A 22 -1.04 10.89 -3.06
N SER A 23 -0.93 11.53 -1.88
CA SER A 23 -0.36 10.90 -0.69
C SER A 23 -1.11 9.63 -0.27
N LEU A 24 -2.45 9.62 -0.30
CA LEU A 24 -3.23 8.45 0.09
C LEU A 24 -3.02 7.29 -0.89
N ASN A 25 -2.97 7.57 -2.18
CA ASN A 25 -2.67 6.59 -3.22
C ASN A 25 -1.26 6.01 -3.04
N HIS A 26 -0.29 6.85 -2.71
CA HIS A 26 1.08 6.43 -2.41
C HIS A 26 1.13 5.43 -1.25
N THR A 27 0.50 5.77 -0.12
CA THR A 27 0.44 4.90 1.06
C THR A 27 -0.36 3.62 0.80
N TYR A 28 -1.44 3.69 0.03
CA TYR A 28 -2.19 2.51 -0.43
C TYR A 28 -1.29 1.52 -1.17
N ASN A 29 -0.58 1.99 -2.21
CA ASN A 29 0.29 1.15 -3.02
C ASN A 29 1.42 0.52 -2.19
N GLN A 30 2.03 1.29 -1.29
CA GLN A 30 3.03 0.76 -0.37
C GLN A 30 2.50 -0.37 0.50
N HIS A 31 1.34 -0.17 1.13
CA HIS A 31 0.72 -1.18 1.99
C HIS A 31 0.27 -2.41 1.18
N PHE A 32 -0.24 -2.22 -0.04
CA PHE A 32 -0.63 -3.33 -0.92
C PHE A 32 0.57 -4.18 -1.33
N LEU A 33 1.68 -3.55 -1.74
CA LEU A 33 2.91 -4.23 -2.09
C LEU A 33 3.51 -4.98 -0.89
N ALA A 34 3.53 -4.34 0.30
CA ALA A 34 3.95 -4.99 1.54
C ALA A 34 3.10 -6.23 1.85
N ALA A 35 1.78 -6.12 1.71
CA ALA A 35 0.87 -7.24 1.93
C ALA A 35 1.15 -8.41 0.98
N ASN A 36 1.39 -8.12 -0.31
CA ASN A 36 1.71 -9.13 -1.31
C ASN A 36 3.07 -9.78 -1.07
N PHE A 37 4.08 -9.01 -0.65
CA PHE A 37 5.38 -9.57 -0.27
C PHE A 37 5.25 -10.56 0.88
N TYR A 38 4.55 -10.20 1.95
CA TYR A 38 4.38 -11.10 3.09
C TYR A 38 3.57 -12.35 2.73
N ARG A 39 2.58 -12.23 1.85
CA ARG A 39 1.82 -13.38 1.31
C ARG A 39 2.72 -14.29 0.48
N TRP A 40 3.51 -13.73 -0.43
CA TRP A 40 4.46 -14.46 -1.24
C TRP A 40 5.52 -15.15 -0.38
N LEU A 41 6.08 -14.44 0.60
CA LEU A 41 7.05 -14.98 1.55
C LEU A 41 6.45 -16.16 2.30
N ASN A 42 5.21 -16.06 2.80
CA ASN A 42 4.59 -17.18 3.50
C ASN A 42 4.44 -18.40 2.58
N ARG A 43 3.95 -18.22 1.36
CA ARG A 43 3.81 -19.31 0.40
C ARG A 43 5.15 -19.93 -0.01
N PHE A 44 6.20 -19.11 -0.10
CA PHE A 44 7.56 -19.59 -0.34
C PHE A 44 8.05 -20.48 0.81
N LEU A 45 7.86 -20.05 2.06
CA LEU A 45 8.21 -20.84 3.24
C LEU A 45 7.43 -22.17 3.29
N ASP A 46 6.14 -22.20 2.93
CA ASP A 46 5.37 -23.46 2.83
C ASP A 46 5.97 -24.38 1.78
N THR A 47 6.32 -23.84 0.62
CA THR A 47 6.91 -24.61 -0.47
C THR A 47 8.25 -25.22 -0.05
N VAL A 48 9.09 -24.46 0.67
CA VAL A 48 10.36 -24.97 1.22
C VAL A 48 10.12 -26.06 2.27
N LEU A 49 9.17 -25.87 3.18
CA LEU A 49 8.85 -26.89 4.19
C LEU A 49 8.28 -28.16 3.56
N PHE A 50 7.43 -28.03 2.55
CA PHE A 50 6.89 -29.16 1.79
C PHE A 50 8.02 -29.91 1.08
N ALA A 51 8.91 -29.20 0.39
CA ALA A 51 10.07 -29.81 -0.26
C ALA A 51 10.99 -30.51 0.75
N ALA A 52 11.30 -29.87 1.89
CA ALA A 52 12.07 -30.46 2.97
C ALA A 52 11.41 -31.75 3.53
N SER A 53 10.09 -31.74 3.68
CA SER A 53 9.33 -32.91 4.11
C SER A 53 9.40 -34.05 3.09
N LEU A 54 9.27 -33.73 1.79
CA LEU A 54 9.41 -34.70 0.71
C LEU A 54 10.82 -35.30 0.68
N LEU A 55 11.85 -34.47 0.92
CA LEU A 55 13.23 -34.93 1.01
C LEU A 55 13.42 -35.89 2.19
N LEU A 56 12.84 -35.61 3.36
CA LEU A 56 12.89 -36.53 4.50
C LEU A 56 12.22 -37.88 4.21
N VAL A 57 11.07 -37.88 3.54
CA VAL A 57 10.41 -39.11 3.10
C VAL A 57 11.30 -39.88 2.12
N SER A 58 11.92 -39.18 1.16
CA SER A 58 12.83 -39.80 0.19
C SER A 58 14.07 -40.41 0.87
N GLN A 59 14.60 -39.75 1.89
CA GLN A 59 15.71 -40.25 2.69
C GLN A 59 15.34 -41.56 3.38
N ALA A 60 14.15 -41.63 3.97
CA ALA A 60 13.67 -42.83 4.66
C ALA A 60 13.47 -44.03 3.71
N LEU A 61 13.05 -43.79 2.47
CA LEU A 61 12.76 -44.86 1.50
C LEU A 61 14.00 -45.38 0.78
N TRP A 62 14.92 -44.50 0.39
CA TRP A 62 16.02 -44.89 -0.51
C TRP A 62 17.37 -45.10 0.18
N THR A 63 17.58 -44.65 1.43
CA THR A 63 18.82 -44.87 2.24
C THR A 63 20.16 -44.48 1.60
N VAL A 64 20.21 -43.94 0.38
CA VAL A 64 21.44 -43.52 -0.33
C VAL A 64 21.91 -42.12 0.07
N TRP A 65 21.25 -41.49 1.04
CA TRP A 65 21.49 -40.09 1.39
C TRP A 65 22.66 -39.96 2.39
N PRO A 66 23.49 -38.90 2.27
CA PRO A 66 24.56 -38.64 3.24
C PRO A 66 24.02 -38.45 4.66
N ALA A 67 24.73 -38.98 5.67
CA ALA A 67 24.27 -38.97 7.07
C ALA A 67 23.98 -37.56 7.63
N TRP A 68 24.68 -36.53 7.16
CA TRP A 68 24.48 -35.14 7.59
C TRP A 68 23.09 -34.59 7.26
N THR A 69 22.42 -35.14 6.24
CA THR A 69 21.09 -34.68 5.78
C THR A 69 19.99 -34.92 6.80
N THR A 70 20.15 -35.97 7.63
CA THR A 70 19.26 -36.31 8.75
C THR A 70 19.07 -35.18 9.75
N PHE A 71 20.12 -34.38 9.98
CA PHE A 71 20.08 -33.26 10.93
C PHE A 71 19.90 -31.93 10.22
N ALA A 72 20.44 -31.78 9.00
CA ALA A 72 20.35 -30.54 8.25
C ALA A 72 18.91 -30.21 7.84
N ILE A 73 18.15 -31.19 7.31
CA ILE A 73 16.79 -30.94 6.81
C ILE A 73 15.83 -30.54 7.95
N PRO A 74 15.75 -31.28 9.08
CA PRO A 74 14.92 -30.86 10.20
C PRO A 74 15.41 -29.56 10.84
N GLY A 75 16.73 -29.32 10.86
CA GLY A 75 17.30 -28.06 11.33
C GLY A 75 16.79 -26.85 10.54
N VAL A 76 16.80 -26.93 9.21
CA VAL A 76 16.23 -25.88 8.34
C VAL A 76 14.73 -25.71 8.58
N MET A 77 13.97 -26.81 8.70
CA MET A 77 12.54 -26.74 9.00
C MET A 77 12.26 -26.06 10.35
N ALA A 78 13.07 -26.34 11.38
CA ALA A 78 12.96 -25.72 12.69
C ALA A 78 13.24 -24.20 12.63
N ILE A 79 14.28 -23.79 11.89
CA ILE A 79 14.59 -22.36 11.67
C ILE A 79 13.41 -21.65 11.00
N ILE A 80 12.87 -22.23 9.92
CA ILE A 80 11.73 -21.66 9.19
C ILE A 80 10.49 -21.56 10.09
N THR A 81 10.20 -22.60 10.85
CA THR A 81 9.05 -22.64 11.77
C THR A 81 9.21 -21.62 12.90
N GLY A 82 10.41 -21.51 13.47
CA GLY A 82 10.75 -20.51 14.48
C GLY A 82 10.58 -19.09 13.95
N TYR A 83 11.11 -18.83 12.75
CA TYR A 83 10.93 -17.54 12.07
C TYR A 83 9.45 -17.22 11.85
N ARG A 84 8.64 -18.16 11.36
CA ARG A 84 7.19 -17.96 11.17
C ARG A 84 6.49 -17.57 12.46
N ARG A 85 6.82 -18.26 13.55
CA ARG A 85 6.23 -17.99 14.87
C ARG A 85 6.60 -16.58 15.38
N ALA A 86 7.83 -16.15 15.14
CA ALA A 86 8.32 -14.83 15.57
C ALA A 86 7.80 -13.70 14.67
N ALA A 87 7.95 -13.82 13.35
CA ALA A 87 7.66 -12.76 12.39
C ALA A 87 6.18 -12.66 12.01
N LYS A 88 5.41 -13.75 12.14
CA LYS A 88 3.98 -13.88 11.81
C LYS A 88 3.62 -13.24 10.46
N PRO A 89 4.24 -13.68 9.35
CA PRO A 89 4.08 -13.05 8.03
C PRO A 89 2.62 -12.97 7.57
N ASP A 90 1.78 -13.96 7.89
CA ASP A 90 0.35 -13.93 7.55
C ASP A 90 -0.40 -12.78 8.23
N GLN A 91 -0.20 -12.60 9.54
CA GLN A 91 -0.83 -11.51 10.29
C GLN A 91 -0.34 -10.15 9.78
N ARG A 92 0.94 -10.03 9.39
CA ARG A 92 1.46 -8.81 8.77
C ARG A 92 0.82 -8.56 7.42
N SER A 93 0.72 -9.57 6.56
CA SER A 93 0.05 -9.46 5.26
C SER A 93 -1.38 -8.96 5.40
N GLU A 94 -2.14 -9.53 6.35
CA GLU A 94 -3.52 -9.14 6.61
C GLU A 94 -3.63 -7.69 7.12
N ARG A 95 -2.78 -7.30 8.07
CA ARG A 95 -2.74 -5.92 8.59
C ARG A 95 -2.44 -4.90 7.50
N PHE A 96 -1.43 -5.17 6.66
CA PHE A 96 -1.10 -4.30 5.54
C PHE A 96 -2.23 -4.24 4.51
N ARG A 97 -2.87 -5.38 4.19
CA ARG A 97 -4.02 -5.39 3.28
C ARG A 97 -5.22 -4.61 3.83
N LYS A 98 -5.54 -4.78 5.11
CA LYS A 98 -6.62 -4.01 5.77
C LYS A 98 -6.30 -2.52 5.76
N SER A 99 -5.04 -2.15 6.00
CA SER A 99 -4.62 -0.75 5.91
C SER A 99 -4.72 -0.21 4.48
N ALA A 100 -4.24 -0.95 3.48
CA ALA A 100 -4.36 -0.58 2.06
C ALA A 100 -5.83 -0.33 1.68
N ASN A 101 -6.74 -1.26 2.00
CA ASN A 101 -8.16 -1.09 1.69
C ASN A 101 -8.77 0.15 2.34
N ARG A 102 -8.38 0.50 3.58
CA ARG A 102 -8.83 1.73 4.24
C ARG A 102 -8.32 2.99 3.53
N HIS A 103 -7.08 2.99 3.05
CA HIS A 103 -6.52 4.11 2.28
C HIS A 103 -7.19 4.24 0.90
N HIS A 104 -7.46 3.12 0.23
CA HIS A 104 -8.17 3.11 -1.03
C HIS A 104 -9.59 3.67 -0.88
N ALA A 105 -10.33 3.25 0.15
CA ALA A 105 -11.66 3.78 0.42
C ALA A 105 -11.65 5.29 0.66
N LEU A 106 -10.71 5.79 1.47
CA LEU A 106 -10.57 7.23 1.71
C LEU A 106 -10.15 8.01 0.45
N PHE A 107 -9.32 7.40 -0.40
CA PHE A 107 -8.96 7.96 -1.70
C PHE A 107 -10.18 8.06 -2.62
N ASP A 108 -11.00 7.01 -2.71
CA ASP A 108 -12.25 7.03 -3.49
C ASP A 108 -13.20 8.13 -3.00
N GLU A 109 -13.37 8.27 -1.68
CA GLU A 109 -14.21 9.32 -1.10
C GLU A 109 -13.68 10.74 -1.39
N LEU A 110 -12.35 10.92 -1.39
CA LEU A 110 -11.72 12.20 -1.70
C LEU A 110 -11.81 12.52 -3.20
N ARG A 111 -11.72 11.51 -4.07
CA ARG A 111 -11.96 11.64 -5.51
C ARG A 111 -13.41 12.03 -5.77
N ASP A 112 -14.36 11.36 -5.12
CA ASP A 112 -15.78 11.66 -5.31
C ASP A 112 -16.13 13.06 -4.79
N PHE A 113 -15.51 13.52 -3.69
CA PHE A 113 -15.60 14.91 -3.23
C PHE A 113 -15.11 15.90 -4.30
N LEU A 114 -13.93 15.65 -4.89
CA LEU A 114 -13.33 16.48 -5.94
C LEU A 114 -14.20 16.52 -7.22
N MET A 115 -14.77 15.38 -7.63
CA MET A 115 -15.49 15.27 -8.90
C MET A 115 -16.95 15.71 -8.82
N VAL A 116 -17.60 15.57 -7.66
CA VAL A 116 -19.04 15.78 -7.53
C VAL A 116 -19.35 16.99 -6.67
N ARG A 117 -18.74 17.10 -5.49
CA ARG A 117 -19.19 18.05 -4.46
C ARG A 117 -18.51 19.41 -4.56
N LEU A 118 -17.25 19.44 -4.98
CA LEU A 118 -16.48 20.66 -5.18
C LEU A 118 -16.99 21.53 -6.36
N PRO A 119 -17.33 20.96 -7.54
CA PRO A 119 -17.90 21.74 -8.65
C PRO A 119 -19.39 22.06 -8.47
N ASP A 120 -20.07 21.46 -7.50
CA ASP A 120 -21.49 21.73 -7.24
C ASP A 120 -21.67 23.16 -6.70
N GLY A 121 -22.20 24.04 -7.55
CA GLY A 121 -22.50 25.42 -7.22
C GLY A 121 -23.69 25.59 -6.26
N SER A 122 -24.42 24.51 -5.95
CA SER A 122 -25.51 24.53 -4.97
C SER A 122 -25.05 24.39 -3.52
N CYS A 123 -23.85 23.83 -3.30
CA CYS A 123 -23.23 23.77 -1.98
C CYS A 123 -22.58 25.11 -1.61
N SER A 124 -22.65 25.50 -0.34
CA SER A 124 -21.93 26.68 0.14
C SER A 124 -20.43 26.39 0.28
N ASP A 125 -19.60 27.44 0.24
CA ASP A 125 -18.16 27.28 0.45
C ASP A 125 -17.83 26.73 1.85
N ASP A 126 -18.66 27.05 2.85
CA ASP A 126 -18.54 26.51 4.21
C ASP A 126 -18.84 25.00 4.24
N GLU A 127 -19.86 24.53 3.53
CA GLU A 127 -20.18 23.09 3.43
C GLU A 127 -19.07 22.29 2.72
N VAL A 128 -18.45 22.89 1.70
CA VAL A 128 -17.31 22.31 0.98
C VAL A 128 -16.08 22.24 1.91
N GLN A 129 -15.83 23.30 2.68
CA GLN A 129 -14.73 23.37 3.64
C GLN A 129 -14.91 22.35 4.78
N ASP A 130 -16.10 22.27 5.38
CA ASP A 130 -16.40 21.32 6.45
C ASP A 130 -16.20 19.87 6.00
N ARG A 131 -16.66 19.55 4.78
CA ARG A 131 -16.45 18.21 4.23
C ARG A 131 -14.97 17.91 3.97
N PHE A 132 -14.21 18.90 3.49
CA PHE A 132 -12.78 18.75 3.31
C PHE A 132 -12.05 18.52 4.64
N ASP A 133 -12.44 19.23 5.70
CA ASP A 133 -11.85 19.09 7.03
C ASP A 133 -12.18 17.74 7.67
N GLU A 134 -13.39 17.20 7.46
CA GLU A 134 -13.74 15.85 7.88
C GLU A 134 -12.85 14.79 7.19
N LEU A 135 -12.67 14.88 5.87
CA LEU A 135 -11.80 13.98 5.11
C LEU A 135 -10.33 14.12 5.53
N ALA A 136 -9.90 15.34 5.84
CA ALA A 136 -8.57 15.62 6.36
C ALA A 136 -8.32 14.97 7.72
N GLU A 137 -9.31 15.02 8.61
CA GLU A 137 -9.21 14.43 9.95
C GLU A 137 -9.20 12.91 9.88
N ARG A 138 -10.09 12.30 9.10
CA ARG A 138 -10.07 10.85 8.85
C ARG A 138 -8.75 10.35 8.28
N ARG A 139 -8.06 11.15 7.45
CA ARG A 139 -6.70 10.84 6.99
C ARG A 139 -5.69 10.84 8.13
N ARG A 140 -5.77 11.79 9.07
CA ARG A 140 -4.86 11.85 10.22
C ARG A 140 -5.05 10.64 11.12
N GLU A 141 -6.30 10.32 11.47
CA GLU A 141 -6.65 9.12 12.24
C GLU A 141 -6.11 7.85 11.57
N LEU A 142 -6.33 7.73 10.25
CA LEU A 142 -5.88 6.56 9.49
C LEU A 142 -4.35 6.44 9.45
N ASN A 143 -3.63 7.55 9.39
CA ASN A 143 -2.16 7.56 9.46
C ASN A 143 -1.65 7.15 10.84
N MET A 144 -2.32 7.52 11.93
CA MET A 144 -1.94 7.09 13.29
C MET A 144 -2.12 5.58 13.48
N ASP A 145 -3.18 5.02 12.88
CA ASP A 145 -3.51 3.59 12.94
C ASP A 145 -2.79 2.71 11.90
N SER A 146 -1.89 3.30 11.11
CA SER A 146 -1.22 2.60 10.04
C SER A 146 -0.07 1.73 10.55
N PRO A 147 0.04 0.47 10.08
CA PRO A 147 1.15 -0.38 10.45
C PRO A 147 2.45 0.17 9.87
N ASP A 148 3.50 0.24 10.69
CA ASP A 148 4.82 0.67 10.24
C ASP A 148 5.42 -0.33 9.24
N ALA A 149 5.82 0.19 8.08
CA ALA A 149 6.43 -0.56 6.98
C ALA A 149 7.93 -0.80 7.15
N SER A 150 8.57 -0.31 8.23
CA SER A 150 10.02 -0.35 8.57
C SER A 150 10.68 -1.73 8.74
N SER A 151 10.11 -2.77 8.13
CA SER A 151 10.43 -4.17 8.40
C SER A 151 11.20 -4.86 7.26
N LEU A 152 11.31 -6.20 7.29
CA LEU A 152 11.93 -7.00 6.23
C LEU A 152 11.48 -6.64 4.81
N TRP A 153 10.25 -6.15 4.66
CA TRP A 153 9.76 -5.56 3.41
C TRP A 153 10.61 -4.38 2.93
N TYR A 154 10.92 -3.42 3.81
CA TYR A 154 11.78 -2.27 3.51
C TYR A 154 13.18 -2.70 3.09
N TYR A 155 13.77 -3.69 3.77
CA TYR A 155 15.06 -4.26 3.36
C TYR A 155 14.99 -4.95 2.01
N TRP A 156 13.95 -5.75 1.75
CA TRP A 156 13.75 -6.40 0.46
C TRP A 156 13.62 -5.38 -0.66
N ILE A 157 12.83 -4.32 -0.47
CA ILE A 157 12.74 -3.19 -1.39
C ILE A 157 14.13 -2.62 -1.68
N LYS A 158 14.86 -2.25 -0.62
CA LYS A 158 16.12 -1.52 -0.72
C LYS A 158 17.17 -2.30 -1.50
N TYR A 159 17.25 -3.60 -1.24
CA TYR A 159 18.31 -4.45 -1.80
C TYR A 159 17.93 -5.21 -3.08
N VAL A 160 16.64 -5.48 -3.32
CA VAL A 160 16.19 -6.31 -4.45
C VAL A 160 15.59 -5.50 -5.59
N ARG A 161 14.90 -4.40 -5.29
CA ARG A 161 14.23 -3.58 -6.33
C ARG A 161 14.94 -2.28 -6.68
N GLY A 162 15.76 -1.74 -5.77
CA GLY A 162 16.37 -0.41 -5.92
C GLY A 162 15.35 0.70 -5.64
N GLU A 163 15.79 1.78 -4.98
CA GLU A 163 14.92 2.89 -4.54
C GLU A 163 14.18 3.57 -5.71
N GLU A 164 14.75 3.57 -6.92
CA GLU A 164 14.19 4.25 -8.09
C GLU A 164 12.89 3.59 -8.63
N LYS A 165 12.80 2.25 -8.64
CA LYS A 165 11.61 1.53 -9.12
C LYS A 165 10.38 1.68 -8.22
N LEU A 166 10.57 2.12 -6.97
CA LEU A 166 9.48 2.48 -6.07
C LEU A 166 8.86 3.82 -6.45
N LEU A 167 9.67 4.84 -6.76
CA LEU A 167 9.13 6.13 -7.17
C LEU A 167 8.33 5.99 -8.47
N GLU A 168 8.71 5.07 -9.35
CA GLU A 168 8.01 4.80 -10.61
C GLU A 168 6.70 4.02 -10.46
N GLN A 169 6.60 3.05 -9.54
CA GLN A 169 5.35 2.28 -9.29
C GLN A 169 4.41 2.93 -8.27
N ILE A 170 4.92 3.83 -7.43
CA ILE A 170 4.18 4.43 -6.32
C ILE A 170 3.88 5.92 -6.57
N SER A 171 4.51 6.54 -7.58
CA SER A 171 4.00 7.82 -8.09
C SER A 171 2.72 7.58 -8.87
N THR A 172 1.70 8.36 -8.55
CA THR A 172 0.51 8.51 -9.38
C THR A 172 1.02 8.89 -10.76
N THR A 173 0.88 7.98 -11.74
CA THR A 173 1.37 8.18 -13.10
C THR A 173 0.92 9.55 -13.58
N LYS A 174 1.76 10.28 -14.33
CA LYS A 174 1.43 11.60 -14.86
C LYS A 174 0.04 11.62 -15.54
N GLU A 175 -0.33 10.52 -16.19
CA GLU A 175 -1.65 10.23 -16.76
C GLU A 175 -2.80 10.20 -15.76
N MET A 176 -2.61 9.71 -14.53
CA MET A 176 -3.65 9.66 -13.50
C MET A 176 -3.81 11.02 -12.81
N ARG A 177 -2.70 11.78 -12.68
CA ARG A 177 -2.75 13.19 -12.31
C ARG A 177 -3.47 14.02 -13.37
N GLU A 178 -3.18 13.78 -14.65
CA GLU A 178 -3.85 14.38 -15.81
C GLU A 178 -5.31 13.88 -15.96
N ALA A 179 -5.65 12.65 -15.56
CA ALA A 179 -7.03 12.15 -15.59
C ALA A 179 -7.91 12.77 -14.48
N ILE A 180 -7.32 13.05 -13.31
CA ILE A 180 -8.02 13.74 -12.22
C ILE A 180 -8.13 15.24 -12.50
N THR A 181 -7.05 15.89 -12.95
CA THR A 181 -7.07 17.33 -13.28
C THR A 181 -7.76 17.63 -14.61
N GLY A 182 -7.65 16.78 -15.61
CA GLY A 182 -8.27 16.95 -16.93
C GLY A 182 -9.79 16.81 -16.90
N LYS A 183 -10.33 15.86 -16.13
CA LYS A 183 -11.79 15.72 -15.96
C LYS A 183 -12.39 16.84 -15.11
N ALA A 184 -11.67 17.33 -14.10
CA ALA A 184 -12.12 18.48 -13.30
C ALA A 184 -12.16 19.78 -14.14
N PHE A 185 -11.23 19.94 -15.09
CA PHE A 185 -11.19 21.09 -15.99
C PHE A 185 -12.26 21.06 -17.10
N GLU A 186 -12.62 19.87 -17.60
CA GLU A 186 -13.70 19.72 -18.60
C GLU A 186 -15.09 19.89 -17.99
N ALA A 187 -15.32 19.37 -16.78
CA ALA A 187 -16.61 19.50 -16.08
C ALA A 187 -16.94 20.94 -15.64
N ALA A 188 -15.96 21.84 -15.60
CA ALA A 188 -16.14 23.25 -15.26
C ALA A 188 -16.37 24.15 -16.49
N LYS A 189 -16.40 23.59 -17.70
CA LYS A 189 -16.49 24.33 -18.97
C LYS A 189 -17.83 24.14 -19.70
N ASP A 190 -18.67 23.22 -19.23
CA ASP A 190 -20.06 23.02 -19.65
C ASP A 190 -21.02 23.70 -18.65
#